data_AF-A0A7W1DR92-F1
#
_entry.id   AF-A0A7W1DR92-F1
#
_cell.length_a   1.000
_cell.length_b   1.000
_cell.length_c   1.000
_cell.angle_alpha   90.00
_cell.angle_beta   90.00
_cell.angle_gamma   90.00
#
_symmetry.space_group_name_H-M   'P 1'
#
loop_
_entity.id
_entity.type
_entity.pdbx_description
1 polymer ?
#
loop_
_entity_poly.entity_id
_entity_poly.type
_entity_poly.pdbx_seq_one_letter_code
_entity_poly.pdbx_strand_id
1 'polypeptide(L)'
;MDGVAAAKQAEREFHGDPFRPRSDKDAVQLSFRRGWSGAPSGPSWQDKPGAPLERQLREVAAAAIVFAEETLRDAVAGAHAWRITRNAELEDAERKRKIEEERQRRVRQDKREQARSDHLLGQARALEQARQIRAYVDAVRCANDAAPDPMSAEELDSWSAWALEQAARIDPVLSSAYKTRPVESEE
;
A
#
# COMPACT_ATOMS: atom_id res chain seq x y z
N MET A 1 52.30 38.94 -68.14
CA MET A 1 52.28 38.97 -66.65
C MET A 1 51.31 37.91 -66.12
N ASP A 2 51.18 36.77 -66.80
CA ASP A 2 50.05 35.85 -66.61
C ASP A 2 50.34 34.64 -65.71
N GLY A 3 51.61 34.47 -65.29
CA GLY A 3 52.00 33.35 -64.41
C GLY A 3 51.59 33.51 -62.95
N VAL A 4 51.50 34.74 -62.44
CA VAL A 4 51.16 35.02 -61.03
C VAL A 4 49.66 34.87 -60.77
N ALA A 5 48.82 35.14 -61.78
CA ALA A 5 47.38 34.93 -61.71
C ALA A 5 47.03 33.44 -61.74
N ALA A 6 47.69 32.65 -62.59
CA ALA A 6 47.51 31.20 -62.68
C ALA A 6 47.93 30.49 -61.38
N ALA A 7 49.04 30.90 -60.75
CA ALA A 7 49.50 30.33 -59.48
C ALA A 7 48.52 30.60 -58.32
N LYS A 8 47.92 31.80 -58.24
CA LYS A 8 46.90 32.14 -57.22
C LYS A 8 45.59 31.39 -57.42
N GLN A 9 45.29 30.97 -58.64
CA GLN A 9 44.07 30.24 -58.98
C GLN A 9 44.24 28.74 -58.66
N ALA A 10 45.43 28.17 -58.90
CA ALA A 10 45.77 26.82 -58.50
C ALA A 10 45.87 26.63 -56.97
N GLU A 11 46.38 27.62 -56.22
CA GLU A 11 46.38 27.59 -54.74
C GLU A 11 44.96 27.63 -54.14
N ARG A 12 44.00 28.26 -54.84
CA ARG A 12 42.58 28.27 -54.46
C ARG A 12 41.87 26.94 -54.71
N GLU A 13 42.36 26.14 -55.66
CA GLU A 13 41.76 24.85 -56.01
C GLU A 13 42.32 23.69 -55.16
N PHE A 14 43.53 23.83 -54.60
CA PHE A 14 44.14 22.80 -53.74
C PHE A 14 43.58 22.80 -52.30
N HIS A 15 43.09 23.95 -51.83
CA HIS A 15 42.31 24.06 -50.61
C HIS A 15 40.84 24.13 -50.97
N GLY A 16 40.13 22.99 -50.83
CA GLY A 16 38.72 22.85 -51.14
C GLY A 16 37.89 24.08 -50.76
N ASP A 17 36.89 24.37 -51.61
CA ASP A 17 36.03 25.55 -51.60
C ASP A 17 35.88 26.14 -50.18
N PRO A 18 36.36 27.37 -49.91
CA PRO A 18 36.34 27.91 -48.57
C PRO A 18 34.88 27.92 -48.09
N PHE A 19 34.60 27.25 -46.96
CA PHE A 19 33.28 27.21 -46.32
C PHE A 19 32.62 28.59 -46.41
N ARG A 20 31.71 28.75 -47.38
CA ARG A 20 31.05 30.03 -47.61
C ARG A 20 30.05 30.21 -46.48
N PRO A 21 30.03 31.37 -45.80
CA PRO A 21 29.00 31.63 -44.81
C PRO A 21 27.63 31.52 -45.50
N ARG A 22 26.75 30.68 -44.95
CA ARG A 22 25.37 30.55 -45.41
C ARG A 22 24.63 31.88 -45.20
N SER A 23 23.60 32.12 -46.02
CA SER A 23 22.76 33.33 -45.86
C SER A 23 22.06 33.31 -44.51
N ASP A 24 21.65 34.48 -44.01
CA ASP A 24 20.94 34.62 -42.73
C ASP A 24 19.62 33.81 -42.69
N LYS A 25 19.06 33.47 -43.86
CA LYS A 25 17.87 32.61 -44.01
C LYS A 25 18.18 31.10 -43.90
N ASP A 26 19.46 30.71 -43.94
CA ASP A 26 19.94 29.33 -43.94
C ASP A 26 20.91 29.04 -42.76
N ALA A 27 20.96 29.90 -41.75
CA ALA A 27 21.84 29.76 -40.60
C ALA A 27 21.41 28.54 -39.75
N VAL A 28 22.33 27.59 -39.55
CA VAL A 28 22.07 26.40 -38.75
C VAL A 28 22.48 26.64 -37.30
N GLN A 29 21.69 26.12 -36.36
CA GLN A 29 22.01 26.08 -34.94
C GLN A 29 22.14 24.63 -34.48
N LEU A 30 23.25 24.32 -33.81
CA LEU A 30 23.44 23.06 -33.10
C LEU A 30 23.23 23.31 -31.61
N SER A 31 22.44 22.47 -30.94
CA SER A 31 22.30 22.52 -29.48
C SER A 31 22.22 21.11 -28.91
N PHE A 32 22.85 20.91 -27.75
CA PHE A 32 22.66 19.69 -26.99
C PHE A 32 21.48 19.82 -26.03
N ARG A 33 20.69 18.76 -25.91
CA ARG A 33 19.51 18.72 -25.03
C ARG A 33 19.55 17.45 -24.19
N ARG A 34 19.18 17.58 -22.91
CA ARG A 34 18.81 16.42 -22.10
C ARG A 34 17.33 16.14 -22.30
N GLY A 35 17.02 15.01 -22.93
CA GLY A 35 15.65 14.65 -23.30
C GLY A 35 14.71 14.33 -22.12
N TRP A 36 15.22 14.07 -20.92
CA TRP A 36 14.43 13.59 -19.76
C TRP A 36 14.31 14.58 -18.61
N SER A 37 14.90 15.77 -18.73
CA SER A 37 14.81 16.82 -17.71
C SER A 37 14.40 18.11 -18.37
N GLY A 38 13.44 18.86 -17.79
CA GLY A 38 13.18 20.26 -18.13
C GLY A 38 14.33 21.21 -17.79
N ALA A 39 15.55 20.69 -17.71
CA ALA A 39 16.78 21.42 -17.48
C ALA A 39 17.08 22.34 -18.66
N PRO A 40 17.82 23.44 -18.43
CA PRO A 40 18.23 24.35 -19.47
C PRO A 40 18.89 23.60 -20.64
N SER A 41 18.66 24.09 -21.86
CA SER A 41 19.33 23.58 -23.05
C SER A 41 20.84 23.59 -22.80
N GLY A 42 21.51 22.50 -23.17
CA GLY A 42 22.96 22.40 -23.12
C GLY A 42 23.62 23.41 -24.07
N PRO A 43 24.95 23.33 -24.21
CA PRO A 43 25.71 24.24 -25.05
C PRO A 43 25.13 24.30 -26.48
N SER A 44 25.15 25.50 -27.06
CA SER A 44 24.62 25.74 -28.41
C SER A 44 25.54 26.63 -29.24
N TRP A 45 25.63 26.33 -30.52
CA TRP A 45 26.43 27.05 -31.51
C TRP A 45 25.57 27.39 -32.71
N GLN A 46 25.90 28.50 -33.36
CA GLN A 46 25.17 29.01 -34.51
C GLN A 46 26.18 29.43 -35.59
N ASP A 47 25.82 29.23 -36.85
CA ASP A 47 26.57 29.77 -37.97
C ASP A 47 26.65 31.30 -37.89
N LYS A 48 27.86 31.85 -38.06
CA LYS A 48 28.09 33.30 -38.14
C LYS A 48 28.95 33.63 -39.36
N PRO A 49 28.78 34.82 -39.97
CA PRO A 49 29.70 35.30 -41.01
C PRO A 49 31.15 35.28 -40.53
N GLY A 50 32.01 34.50 -41.20
CA GLY A 50 33.43 34.33 -40.84
C GLY A 50 33.74 33.20 -39.84
N ALA A 51 32.73 32.65 -39.17
CA ALA A 51 32.85 31.54 -38.22
C ALA A 51 31.73 30.50 -38.45
N PRO A 52 31.76 29.76 -39.58
CA PRO A 52 30.83 28.68 -39.83
C PRO A 52 31.04 27.55 -38.81
N LEU A 53 29.99 26.76 -38.54
CA LEU A 53 30.03 25.65 -37.58
C LEU A 53 31.16 24.66 -37.84
N GLU A 54 31.57 24.46 -39.10
CA GLU A 54 32.67 23.57 -39.48
C GLU A 54 34.02 24.03 -38.90
N ARG A 55 34.22 25.34 -38.73
CA ARG A 55 35.39 25.89 -38.04
C ARG A 55 35.29 25.78 -36.51
N GLN A 56 34.09 25.57 -35.99
CA GLN A 56 33.82 25.39 -34.56
C GLN A 56 33.80 23.90 -34.14
N LEU A 57 33.94 22.95 -35.07
CA LEU A 57 33.81 21.50 -34.79
C LEU A 57 34.70 20.99 -33.65
N ARG A 58 35.91 21.54 -33.48
CA ARG A 58 36.80 21.17 -32.38
C ARG A 58 36.22 21.57 -31.03
N GLU A 59 35.64 22.76 -30.93
CA GLU A 59 34.97 23.26 -29.73
C GLU A 59 33.68 22.48 -29.46
N VAL A 60 32.88 22.26 -30.51
CA VAL A 60 31.65 21.44 -30.45
C VAL A 60 31.96 20.03 -29.94
N ALA A 61 33.01 19.38 -30.45
CA ALA A 61 33.40 18.03 -30.04
C ALA A 61 33.87 18.00 -28.56
N ALA A 62 34.65 18.98 -28.13
CA ALA A 62 35.07 19.09 -26.74
C ALA A 62 33.85 19.28 -25.80
N ALA A 63 32.94 20.17 -26.17
CA ALA A 63 31.72 20.42 -25.41
C ALA A 63 30.75 19.22 -25.43
N ALA A 64 30.71 18.45 -26.52
CA ALA A 64 29.92 17.22 -26.59
C ALA A 64 30.40 16.18 -25.58
N ILE A 65 31.73 16.01 -25.45
CA ILE A 65 32.33 15.07 -24.50
C ILE A 65 32.02 15.51 -23.07
N VAL A 66 32.24 16.79 -22.74
CA VAL A 66 31.93 17.32 -21.40
C VAL A 66 30.45 17.17 -21.08
N PHE A 67 29.56 17.55 -22.00
CA PHE A 67 28.12 17.44 -21.81
C PHE A 67 27.66 15.98 -21.64
N ALA A 68 28.25 15.03 -22.37
CA ALA A 68 27.96 13.61 -22.22
C ALA A 68 28.41 13.07 -20.87
N GLU A 69 29.59 13.49 -20.40
CA GLU A 69 30.17 13.07 -19.12
C GLU A 69 29.36 13.59 -17.93
N GLU A 70 28.97 14.87 -17.95
CA GLU A 70 28.07 15.46 -16.96
C GLU A 70 26.71 14.74 -16.96
N THR A 71 26.17 14.44 -18.14
CA THR A 71 24.90 13.72 -18.26
C THR A 71 24.98 12.30 -17.69
N LEU A 72 26.11 11.62 -17.91
CA LEU A 72 26.37 10.30 -17.34
C LEU A 72 26.50 10.36 -15.82
N ARG A 73 27.26 11.33 -15.28
CA ARG A 73 27.41 11.51 -13.82
C ARG A 73 26.06 11.74 -13.16
N ASP A 74 25.24 12.62 -13.73
CA ASP A 74 23.92 12.93 -13.18
C ASP A 74 22.98 11.73 -13.24
N ALA A 75 23.02 10.95 -14.32
CA ALA A 75 22.23 9.73 -14.44
C ALA A 75 22.63 8.68 -13.39
N VAL A 76 23.94 8.48 -13.18
CA VAL A 76 24.45 7.54 -12.18
C VAL A 76 24.11 7.99 -10.75
N ALA A 77 24.29 9.27 -10.44
CA ALA A 77 23.95 9.85 -9.15
C ALA A 77 22.44 9.75 -8.87
N GLY A 78 21.61 10.09 -9.86
CA GLY A 78 20.15 9.99 -9.77
C GLY A 78 19.69 8.54 -9.58
N ALA A 79 20.25 7.59 -10.33
CA ALA A 79 19.93 6.17 -10.19
C ALA A 79 20.33 5.64 -8.81
N HIS A 80 21.49 6.04 -8.28
CA HIS A 80 21.93 5.66 -6.95
C HIS A 80 21.02 6.23 -5.85
N ALA A 81 20.70 7.53 -5.91
CA ALA A 81 19.78 8.17 -4.99
C ALA A 81 18.40 7.51 -5.01
N TRP A 82 17.86 7.25 -6.21
CA TRP A 82 16.58 6.56 -6.38
C TRP A 82 16.59 5.14 -5.79
N ARG A 83 17.68 4.39 -5.94
CA ARG A 83 17.81 3.06 -5.33
C ARG A 83 17.81 3.12 -3.80
N ILE A 84 18.50 4.10 -3.22
CA ILE A 84 18.51 4.30 -1.76
C ILE A 84 17.09 4.61 -1.27
N THR A 85 16.42 5.60 -1.87
CA THR A 85 15.06 5.97 -1.46
C THR A 85 14.09 4.82 -1.65
N ARG A 86 14.21 4.09 -2.77
CA ARG A 86 13.34 2.96 -3.07
C ARG A 86 13.55 1.81 -2.09
N ASN A 87 14.79 1.51 -1.72
CA ASN A 87 15.07 0.47 -0.73
C ASN A 87 14.50 0.85 0.64
N ALA A 88 14.66 2.11 1.07
CA ALA A 88 14.09 2.60 2.32
C ALA A 88 12.55 2.51 2.33
N GLU A 89 11.88 2.87 1.23
CA GLU A 89 10.43 2.71 1.08
C GLU A 89 9.98 1.25 1.22
N LEU A 90 10.73 0.33 0.62
CA LEU A 90 10.42 -1.11 0.67
C LEU A 90 10.60 -1.67 2.09
N GLU A 91 11.67 -1.29 2.78
CA GLU A 91 11.93 -1.68 4.17
C GLU A 91 10.84 -1.15 5.12
N ASP A 92 10.44 0.10 4.95
CA ASP A 92 9.36 0.71 5.74
C ASP A 92 8.00 0.06 5.45
N ALA A 93 7.72 -0.27 4.18
CA ALA A 93 6.50 -0.98 3.80
C ALA A 93 6.47 -2.39 4.40
N GLU A 94 7.59 -3.11 4.40
CA GLU A 94 7.70 -4.43 5.03
C GLU A 94 7.51 -4.34 6.55
N ARG A 95 8.11 -3.34 7.20
CA ARG A 95 7.95 -3.11 8.65
C ARG A 95 6.49 -2.84 8.99
N LYS A 96 5.81 -1.97 8.24
CA LYS A 96 4.38 -1.68 8.41
C LYS A 96 3.52 -2.92 8.21
N ARG A 97 3.82 -3.72 7.18
CA ARG A 97 3.10 -4.97 6.91
C ARG A 97 3.22 -5.95 8.08
N LYS A 98 4.43 -6.14 8.61
CA LYS A 98 4.67 -7.02 9.77
C LYS A 98 3.91 -6.56 11.02
N ILE A 99 3.95 -5.26 11.32
CA ILE A 99 3.22 -4.69 12.46
C ILE A 99 1.71 -4.91 12.32
N GLU A 100 1.15 -4.68 11.13
CA GLU A 100 -0.27 -4.89 10.89
C GLU A 100 -0.65 -6.38 10.94
N GLU A 101 0.16 -7.27 10.38
CA GLU A 101 -0.04 -8.72 10.49
C GLU A 101 -0.05 -9.18 11.96
N GLU A 102 0.87 -8.68 12.78
CA GLU A 102 0.89 -8.97 14.22
C GLU A 102 -0.34 -8.41 14.93
N ARG A 103 -0.75 -7.18 14.61
CA ARG A 103 -1.97 -6.59 15.17
C ARG A 103 -3.20 -7.41 14.83
N GLN A 104 -3.35 -7.83 13.58
CA GLN A 104 -4.45 -8.68 13.12
C GLN A 104 -4.43 -10.07 13.77
N ARG A 105 -3.24 -10.64 14.03
CA ARG A 105 -3.11 -11.90 14.78
C ARG A 105 -3.59 -11.73 16.22
N ARG A 106 -3.19 -10.66 16.90
CA ARG A 106 -3.63 -10.35 18.27
C ARG A 106 -5.14 -10.14 18.35
N VAL A 107 -5.69 -9.31 17.46
CA VAL A 107 -7.14 -9.06 17.40
C VAL A 107 -7.91 -10.36 17.16
N ARG A 108 -7.44 -11.26 16.29
CA ARG A 108 -8.09 -12.57 16.08
C ARG A 108 -8.00 -13.45 17.32
N GLN A 109 -6.87 -13.46 18.03
CA GLN A 109 -6.73 -14.20 19.27
C GLN A 109 -7.68 -13.65 20.35
N ASP A 110 -7.69 -12.33 20.54
CA ASP A 110 -8.54 -11.64 21.51
C ASP A 110 -10.03 -11.91 21.21
N LYS A 111 -10.44 -11.85 19.94
CA LYS A 111 -11.82 -12.20 19.53
C LYS A 111 -12.17 -13.65 19.87
N ARG A 112 -11.26 -14.61 19.65
CA ARG A 112 -11.49 -16.02 20.00
C ARG A 112 -11.57 -16.24 21.51
N GLU A 113 -10.74 -15.53 22.28
CA GLU A 113 -10.77 -15.57 23.75
C GLU A 113 -12.06 -14.93 24.29
N GLN A 114 -12.48 -13.81 23.71
CA GLN A 114 -13.72 -13.15 24.06
C GLN A 114 -14.94 -14.01 23.74
N ALA A 115 -15.01 -14.61 22.54
CA ALA A 115 -16.10 -15.50 22.16
C ALA A 115 -16.22 -16.73 23.08
N ARG A 116 -15.07 -17.28 23.52
CA ARG A 116 -15.05 -18.36 24.52
C ARG A 116 -15.57 -17.90 25.87
N SER A 117 -15.16 -16.72 26.31
CA SER A 117 -15.62 -16.14 27.57
C SER A 117 -17.12 -15.82 27.55
N ASP A 118 -17.60 -15.20 26.48
CA ASP A 118 -19.01 -14.85 26.30
C ASP A 118 -19.90 -16.09 26.23
N HIS A 119 -19.46 -17.13 25.53
CA HIS A 119 -20.17 -18.40 25.48
C HIS A 119 -20.29 -19.04 26.87
N LEU A 120 -19.19 -19.10 27.63
CA LEU A 120 -19.20 -19.64 28.99
C LEU A 120 -20.10 -18.82 29.91
N LEU A 121 -20.04 -17.49 29.84
CA LEU A 121 -20.91 -16.61 30.61
C LEU A 121 -22.39 -16.78 30.22
N GLY A 122 -22.69 -16.96 28.93
CA GLY A 122 -24.02 -17.28 28.45
C GLY A 122 -24.56 -18.58 29.05
N GLN A 123 -23.75 -19.64 29.06
CA GLN A 123 -24.11 -20.91 29.69
C GLN A 123 -24.30 -20.78 31.20
N ALA A 124 -23.41 -20.06 31.89
CA ALA A 124 -23.54 -19.82 33.33
C ALA A 124 -24.86 -19.11 33.67
N ARG A 125 -25.23 -18.09 32.89
CA ARG A 125 -26.52 -17.39 33.04
C ARG A 125 -27.71 -18.31 32.78
N ALA A 126 -27.65 -19.15 31.74
CA ALA A 126 -28.72 -20.09 31.43
C ALA A 126 -28.93 -21.13 32.55
N LEU A 127 -27.84 -21.64 33.13
CA LEU A 127 -27.89 -22.53 34.29
C LEU A 127 -28.51 -21.84 35.52
N GLU A 128 -28.11 -20.59 35.78
CA GLU A 128 -28.66 -19.81 36.89
C GLU A 128 -30.16 -19.56 36.72
N GLN A 129 -30.60 -19.20 35.52
CA GLN A 129 -32.03 -19.04 35.20
C GLN A 129 -32.80 -20.36 35.41
N ALA A 130 -32.25 -21.50 34.97
CA ALA A 130 -32.89 -22.81 35.19
C ALA A 130 -33.05 -23.12 36.69
N ARG A 131 -32.04 -22.80 37.51
CA ARG A 131 -32.10 -22.96 38.97
C ARG A 131 -33.13 -22.04 39.61
N GLN A 132 -33.21 -20.78 39.16
CA GLN A 132 -34.20 -19.82 39.65
C GLN A 132 -35.63 -20.26 39.34
N ILE A 133 -35.90 -20.80 38.15
CA ILE A 133 -37.23 -21.34 37.80
C ILE A 133 -37.58 -22.52 38.72
N ARG A 134 -36.65 -23.45 38.95
CA ARG A 134 -36.87 -24.59 39.87
C ARG A 134 -37.18 -24.12 41.29
N ALA A 135 -36.37 -23.21 41.82
CA ALA A 135 -36.58 -22.63 43.14
C ALA A 135 -37.91 -21.85 43.25
N TYR A 136 -38.31 -21.16 42.17
CA TYR A 136 -39.59 -20.48 42.11
C TYR A 136 -40.77 -21.45 42.14
N VAL A 137 -40.71 -22.54 41.38
CA VAL A 137 -41.73 -23.60 41.41
C VAL A 137 -41.86 -24.20 42.81
N ASP A 138 -40.74 -24.49 43.47
CA ASP A 138 -40.73 -25.00 44.84
C ASP A 138 -41.34 -23.99 45.83
N ALA A 139 -41.00 -22.71 45.70
CA ALA A 139 -41.57 -21.64 46.52
C ALA A 139 -43.09 -21.49 46.31
N VAL A 140 -43.57 -21.59 45.06
CA VAL A 140 -45.01 -21.53 44.74
C VAL A 140 -45.75 -22.73 45.32
N ARG A 141 -45.17 -23.94 45.27
CA ARG A 141 -45.76 -25.12 45.92
C ARG A 141 -45.91 -24.93 47.42
N CYS A 142 -44.84 -24.51 48.10
CA CYS A 142 -44.89 -24.20 49.53
C CYS A 142 -45.90 -23.10 49.88
N ALA A 143 -46.01 -22.06 49.03
CA ALA A 143 -46.96 -20.98 49.23
C ALA A 143 -48.41 -21.43 49.00
N ASN A 144 -48.67 -22.31 48.04
CA ASN A 144 -49.99 -22.87 47.77
C ASN A 144 -50.47 -23.73 48.93
N ASP A 145 -49.59 -24.55 49.53
CA ASP A 145 -49.92 -25.37 50.70
C ASP A 145 -50.32 -24.52 51.93
N ALA A 146 -49.79 -23.29 52.04
CA ALA A 146 -50.09 -22.35 53.10
C ALA A 146 -51.20 -21.34 52.75
N ALA A 147 -51.74 -21.39 51.52
CA ALA A 147 -52.70 -20.41 51.04
C ALA A 147 -54.10 -20.66 51.62
N PRO A 148 -54.85 -19.60 51.97
CA PRO A 148 -56.23 -19.72 52.42
C PRO A 148 -57.21 -20.17 51.32
N ASP A 149 -56.84 -20.01 50.05
CA ASP A 149 -57.55 -20.50 48.87
C ASP A 149 -56.54 -21.14 47.89
N PRO A 150 -56.19 -22.42 48.13
CA PRO A 150 -55.17 -23.10 47.34
C PRO A 150 -55.68 -23.47 45.95
N MET A 151 -54.80 -23.37 44.96
CA MET A 151 -55.00 -23.97 43.65
C MET A 151 -55.23 -25.49 43.80
N SER A 152 -56.07 -26.06 42.94
CA SER A 152 -56.28 -27.51 42.94
C SER A 152 -54.97 -28.25 42.64
N ALA A 153 -54.82 -29.45 43.21
CA ALA A 153 -53.59 -30.24 43.04
C ALA A 153 -53.28 -30.52 41.55
N GLU A 154 -54.31 -30.76 40.74
CA GLU A 154 -54.17 -31.06 39.31
C GLU A 154 -53.69 -29.83 38.51
N GLU A 155 -54.22 -28.65 38.82
CA GLU A 155 -53.77 -27.39 38.18
C GLU A 155 -52.34 -27.03 38.58
N LEU A 156 -51.98 -27.21 39.86
CA LEU A 156 -50.63 -26.94 40.36
C LEU A 156 -49.61 -27.92 39.76
N ASP A 157 -49.96 -29.20 39.64
CA ASP A 157 -49.11 -30.21 39.02
C ASP A 157 -48.91 -29.94 37.53
N SER A 158 -49.99 -29.60 36.79
CA SER A 158 -49.89 -29.26 35.37
C SER A 158 -49.02 -28.02 35.14
N TRP A 159 -49.17 -26.98 35.95
CA TRP A 159 -48.37 -25.77 35.85
C TRP A 159 -46.90 -26.01 36.21
N SER A 160 -46.65 -26.73 37.31
CA SER A 160 -45.28 -27.00 37.78
C SER A 160 -44.52 -27.93 36.83
N ALA A 161 -45.18 -28.91 36.23
CA ALA A 161 -44.60 -29.76 35.19
C ALA A 161 -44.16 -28.93 33.98
N TRP A 162 -45.02 -28.05 33.47
CA TRP A 162 -44.69 -27.15 32.37
C TRP A 162 -43.51 -26.23 32.70
N ALA A 163 -43.49 -25.63 33.90
CA ALA A 163 -42.42 -24.72 34.32
C ALA A 163 -41.07 -25.44 34.46
N LEU A 164 -41.07 -26.66 35.00
CA LEU A 164 -39.87 -27.50 35.10
C LEU A 164 -39.36 -27.96 33.73
N GLU A 165 -40.24 -28.22 32.78
CA GLU A 165 -39.85 -28.51 31.39
C GLU A 165 -39.18 -27.29 30.73
N GLN A 166 -39.70 -26.08 30.97
CA GLN A 166 -39.04 -24.85 30.50
C GLN A 166 -37.65 -24.66 31.11
N ALA A 167 -37.49 -24.94 32.41
CA ALA A 167 -36.18 -24.91 33.07
C ALA A 167 -35.22 -25.96 32.48
N ALA A 168 -35.71 -27.16 32.16
CA ALA A 168 -34.91 -28.23 31.57
C ALA A 168 -34.41 -27.88 30.16
N ARG A 169 -35.25 -27.18 29.36
CA ARG A 169 -34.89 -26.75 28.01
C ARG A 169 -33.75 -25.74 27.96
N ILE A 170 -33.68 -24.85 28.95
CA ILE A 170 -32.62 -23.81 29.02
C ILE A 170 -31.38 -24.28 29.79
N ASP A 171 -31.46 -25.38 30.55
CA ASP A 171 -30.36 -25.89 31.34
C ASP A 171 -29.25 -26.43 30.43
N PRO A 172 -28.05 -25.81 30.42
CA PRO A 172 -26.95 -26.25 29.58
C PRO A 172 -26.42 -27.64 29.99
N VAL A 173 -26.61 -28.07 31.24
CA VAL A 173 -26.17 -29.38 31.76
C VAL A 173 -27.04 -30.50 31.22
N LEU A 174 -28.36 -30.31 31.23
CA LEU A 174 -29.31 -31.29 30.71
C LEU A 174 -29.25 -31.41 29.18
N SER A 175 -29.14 -30.27 28.50
CA SER A 175 -28.98 -30.22 27.03
C SER A 175 -27.58 -30.63 26.55
N SER A 176 -26.62 -30.87 27.47
CA SER A 176 -25.20 -31.08 27.15
C SER A 176 -24.54 -29.94 26.36
N ALA A 177 -25.15 -28.76 26.32
CA ALA A 177 -24.64 -27.59 25.61
C ALA A 177 -23.26 -27.16 26.14
N TYR A 178 -22.95 -27.40 27.42
CA TYR A 178 -21.62 -27.13 28.01
C TYR A 178 -20.45 -27.85 27.31
N LYS A 179 -20.72 -28.92 26.56
CA LYS A 179 -19.71 -29.65 25.78
C LYS A 179 -19.43 -28.99 24.43
N THR A 180 -20.31 -28.12 23.96
CA THR A 180 -20.12 -27.43 22.69
C THR A 180 -19.12 -26.29 22.85
N ARG A 181 -18.20 -26.19 21.88
CA ARG A 181 -17.26 -25.07 21.78
C ARG A 181 -17.91 -24.00 20.88
N PRO A 182 -17.76 -22.71 21.18
CA PRO A 182 -18.26 -21.68 20.27
C PRO A 182 -17.60 -21.84 18.90
N VAL A 183 -18.42 -21.74 17.85
CA VAL A 183 -17.95 -21.76 16.46
C VAL A 183 -17.01 -20.58 16.28
N GLU A 184 -15.75 -20.86 16.02
CA GLU A 184 -14.77 -19.83 15.71
C GLU A 184 -15.15 -19.27 14.34
N SER A 185 -15.75 -18.08 14.31
CA SER A 185 -16.04 -17.37 13.06
C SER A 185 -14.71 -17.00 12.41
N GLU A 186 -14.30 -17.81 11.42
CA GLU A 186 -13.21 -17.49 10.51
C GLU A 186 -13.72 -16.42 9.53
N GLU A 187 -13.53 -15.14 9.89
CA GLU A 187 -13.55 -14.02 8.95
C GLU A 187 -12.14 -13.46 8.78
#